data_AF-A0A6J4Y5D9-F1
#
_entry.id   AF-A0A6J4Y5D9-F1
#
_cell.length_a   1.000
_cell.length_b   1.000
_cell.length_c   1.000
_cell.angle_alpha   90.00
_cell.angle_beta   90.00
_cell.angle_gamma   90.00
#
_symmetry.space_group_name_H-M   'P 1'
#
loop_
_entity.id
_entity.type
_entity.pdbx_description
1 polymer ?
#
loop_
_entity_poly.entity_id
_entity_poly.type
_entity_poly.pdbx_seq_one_letter_code
_entity_poly.pdbx_strand_id
1 'polypeptide(L)'
;MLQGIRKTNEFRKTQKLFNAMIFLPMPYSVFLGAAEIYRDLRRKGITIRNSVDCMIASVAIENDIMLLHNDRDFKPIEKHLGLKVLTSV
;
A
#
# COMPACT_ATOMS: atom_id res chain seq x y z
N MET A 1 4.53 -11.22 -5.05
CA MET A 1 4.22 -12.53 -4.40
C MET A 1 3.79 -13.57 -5.42
N LEU A 2 2.53 -13.58 -5.89
CA LEU A 2 2.03 -14.63 -6.79
C LEU A 2 2.83 -14.75 -8.11
N GLN A 3 3.18 -13.61 -8.72
CA GLN A 3 3.98 -13.57 -9.96
C GLN A 3 5.37 -14.23 -9.84
N GLY A 4 5.92 -14.35 -8.63
CA GLY A 4 7.23 -14.97 -8.40
C GLY A 4 7.19 -16.48 -8.22
N ILE A 5 6.01 -17.09 -8.14
CA ILE A 5 5.87 -18.53 -7.86
C ILE A 5 5.93 -19.31 -9.18
N ARG A 6 6.95 -20.17 -9.32
CA ARG A 6 7.19 -20.93 -10.56
C ARG A 6 6.27 -22.14 -10.72
N LYS A 7 5.90 -22.81 -9.63
CA LYS A 7 5.08 -24.03 -9.67
C LYS A 7 3.59 -23.69 -9.55
N THR A 8 2.79 -24.19 -10.49
CA THR A 8 1.33 -23.96 -10.52
C THR A 8 0.61 -24.39 -9.24
N ASN A 9 1.00 -25.52 -8.64
CA ASN A 9 0.36 -25.99 -7.40
C ASN A 9 0.64 -25.06 -6.20
N GLU A 10 1.87 -24.55 -6.09
CA GLU A 10 2.23 -23.57 -5.06
C GLU A 10 1.53 -22.23 -5.31
N PHE A 11 1.41 -21.81 -6.57
CA PHE A 11 0.66 -20.60 -6.95
C PHE A 11 -0.79 -20.70 -6.47
N ARG A 12 -1.49 -21.81 -6.79
CA ARG A 12 -2.89 -22.02 -6.41
C ARG A 12 -3.07 -22.09 -4.90
N LYS A 13 -2.15 -22.74 -4.18
CA LYS A 13 -2.18 -22.81 -2.71
C LYS A 13 -2.04 -21.42 -2.10
N THR A 14 -1.08 -20.62 -2.54
CA THR A 14 -0.87 -19.25 -2.05
C THR A 14 -2.02 -18.33 -2.43
N GLN A 15 -2.54 -18.44 -3.65
CA GLN A 15 -3.71 -17.68 -4.09
C GLN A 15 -4.92 -17.97 -3.20
N LYS A 16 -5.16 -19.23 -2.85
CA LYS A 16 -6.27 -19.60 -1.94
C LYS A 16 -6.12 -18.96 -0.56
N LEU A 17 -4.89 -18.87 -0.02
CA LEU A 17 -4.64 -18.18 1.25
C LEU A 17 -4.94 -16.68 1.15
N PHE A 18 -4.53 -16.01 0.07
CA PHE A 18 -4.86 -14.60 -0.12
C PHE A 18 -6.34 -14.36 -0.35
N ASN A 19 -7.03 -15.26 -1.05
CA ASN A 19 -8.46 -15.15 -1.29
C ASN A 19 -9.31 -15.28 -0.01
N ALA A 20 -8.74 -15.78 1.08
CA ALA A 20 -9.41 -15.83 2.38
C ALA A 20 -9.33 -14.51 3.16
N MET A 21 -8.55 -13.53 2.70
CA MET A 21 -8.42 -12.21 3.33
C MET A 21 -9.51 -11.27 2.84
N ILE A 22 -9.74 -10.19 3.60
CA ILE A 22 -10.62 -9.10 3.19
C ILE A 22 -9.97 -8.32 2.04
N PHE A 23 -10.69 -8.20 0.93
CA PHE A 23 -10.29 -7.32 -0.18
C PHE A 23 -10.92 -5.95 0.02
N LEU A 24 -10.09 -4.95 0.24
CA LEU A 24 -10.55 -3.57 0.25
C LEU A 24 -10.75 -3.07 -1.18
N PRO A 25 -11.82 -2.29 -1.44
CA PRO A 25 -12.10 -1.78 -2.76
C PRO A 25 -11.03 -0.76 -3.19
N MET A 26 -10.75 -0.71 -4.49
CA MET A 26 -9.92 0.31 -5.12
C MET A 26 -10.75 1.14 -6.12
N PRO A 27 -11.66 2.00 -5.65
CA PRO A 27 -12.40 2.92 -6.50
C PRO A 27 -11.48 3.99 -7.13
N TYR A 28 -12.01 4.79 -8.04
CA TYR A 28 -11.28 5.90 -8.67
C TYR A 28 -10.64 6.86 -7.65
N SER A 29 -11.29 7.11 -6.52
CA SER A 29 -10.78 7.94 -5.42
C SER A 29 -9.43 7.47 -4.89
N VAL A 30 -9.19 6.16 -4.79
CA VAL A 30 -7.90 5.60 -4.37
C VAL A 30 -6.77 5.97 -5.33
N PHE A 31 -7.04 5.95 -6.64
CA PHE A 31 -6.03 6.31 -7.64
C PHE A 31 -5.73 7.81 -7.63
N LEU A 32 -6.77 8.63 -7.42
CA LEU A 32 -6.61 10.08 -7.29
C LEU A 32 -5.83 10.42 -6.01
N GLY A 33 -6.20 9.84 -4.86
CA GLY A 33 -5.52 10.02 -3.59
C GLY A 33 -4.05 9.58 -3.64
N ALA A 34 -3.74 8.49 -4.35
CA ALA A 34 -2.35 8.08 -4.59
C ALA A 34 -1.54 9.15 -5.34
N ALA A 35 -2.13 9.77 -6.38
CA ALA A 35 -1.48 10.85 -7.11
C ALA A 35 -1.29 12.11 -6.24
N GLU A 36 -2.25 12.43 -5.38
CA GLU A 36 -2.18 13.54 -4.42
C GLU A 36 -1.07 13.31 -3.39
N ILE A 37 -1.00 12.12 -2.78
CA ILE A 37 0.07 11.71 -1.85
C ILE A 37 1.45 11.97 -2.48
N TYR A 38 1.66 11.49 -3.71
CA TYR A 38 2.93 11.67 -4.40
C TYR A 38 3.24 13.16 -4.67
N ARG A 39 2.24 13.92 -5.16
CA ARG A 39 2.41 15.35 -5.46
C ARG A 39 2.73 16.16 -4.22
N ASP A 40 2.07 15.89 -3.10
CA ASP A 40 2.26 16.63 -1.87
C ASP A 40 3.60 16.35 -1.20
N LEU A 41 4.08 15.10 -1.24
CA LEU A 41 5.43 14.78 -0.79
C LEU A 41 6.48 15.40 -1.72
N ARG A 42 6.27 15.35 -3.04
CA ARG A 42 7.21 15.93 -4.01
C ARG A 42 7.33 17.44 -3.85
N ARG A 43 6.23 18.15 -3.56
CA ARG A 43 6.24 19.59 -3.24
C ARG A 43 7.06 19.91 -1.98
N LYS A 44 7.23 18.94 -1.08
CA LYS A 44 8.07 19.04 0.12
C LYS A 44 9.51 18.58 -0.13
N GLY A 45 9.90 18.30 -1.38
CA GLY A 45 11.22 17.78 -1.74
C GLY A 45 11.42 16.29 -1.43
N ILE A 46 10.35 15.56 -1.13
CA ILE A 46 10.40 14.12 -0.81
C ILE A 46 9.85 13.33 -1.98
N THR A 47 10.65 12.42 -2.54
CA THR A 47 10.23 11.55 -3.64
C THR A 47 10.05 10.12 -3.15
N ILE A 48 8.83 9.60 -3.25
CA ILE A 48 8.53 8.17 -3.02
C ILE A 48 9.07 7.35 -4.20
N ARG A 49 9.70 6.20 -3.93
CA ARG A 49 10.37 5.39 -4.96
C ARG A 49 9.39 4.66 -5.87
N ASN A 50 8.20 4.31 -5.36
CA ASN A 50 7.23 3.48 -6.06
C ASN A 50 5.81 4.05 -5.98
N SER A 51 5.12 4.15 -7.12
CA SER A 51 3.72 4.59 -7.19
C SER A 51 2.76 3.61 -6.50
N VAL A 52 3.11 2.33 -6.42
CA VAL A 52 2.31 1.32 -5.70
C VAL A 52 2.22 1.63 -4.21
N ASP A 53 3.25 2.19 -3.59
CA ASP A 53 3.23 2.55 -2.16
C ASP A 53 2.24 3.69 -1.91
N CYS A 54 2.13 4.64 -2.84
CA CYS A 54 1.12 5.69 -2.78
C CYS A 54 -0.29 5.11 -2.91
N MET A 55 -0.50 4.10 -3.77
CA MET A 55 -1.79 3.42 -3.89
C MET A 55 -2.14 2.65 -2.61
N ILE A 56 -1.20 1.89 -2.04
CA ILE A 56 -1.40 1.16 -0.78
C ILE A 56 -1.76 2.13 0.34
N ALA A 57 -1.02 3.25 0.46
CA ALA A 57 -1.30 4.27 1.45
C ALA A 57 -2.67 4.95 1.24
N SER A 58 -3.05 5.23 -0.02
CA SER A 58 -4.36 5.81 -0.32
C SER A 58 -5.50 4.88 0.08
N VAL A 59 -5.38 3.57 -0.19
CA VAL A 59 -6.37 2.58 0.30
C VAL A 59 -6.46 2.62 1.82
N ALA A 60 -5.31 2.64 2.51
CA ALA A 60 -5.28 2.61 3.96
C ALA A 60 -5.89 3.86 4.59
N ILE A 61 -5.56 5.04 4.06
CA ILE A 61 -6.11 6.33 4.50
C ILE A 61 -7.62 6.41 4.22
N GLU A 62 -8.07 6.05 3.02
CA GLU A 62 -9.48 6.14 2.62
C GLU A 62 -10.39 5.20 3.44
N ASN A 63 -9.87 4.04 3.84
CA ASN A 63 -10.60 3.07 4.66
C ASN A 63 -10.35 3.23 6.18
N ASP A 64 -9.58 4.22 6.60
CA ASP A 64 -9.16 4.46 7.99
C ASP A 64 -8.54 3.24 8.70
N ILE A 65 -7.71 2.47 8.00
CA ILE A 65 -7.05 1.27 8.53
C ILE A 65 -5.56 1.50 8.80
N MET A 66 -5.00 0.68 9.69
CA MET A 66 -3.56 0.66 9.92
C MET A 66 -2.84 -0.19 8.87
N LEU A 67 -1.75 0.32 8.33
CA LEU A 67 -0.88 -0.41 7.42
C LEU A 67 0.23 -1.15 8.20
N LEU A 68 0.26 -2.48 8.09
CA LEU A 68 1.40 -3.28 8.51
C LEU A 68 2.46 -3.29 7.40
N HIS A 69 3.66 -2.78 7.68
CA HIS A 69 4.75 -2.74 6.70
C HIS A 69 6.12 -2.83 7.37
N ASN A 70 7.15 -3.14 6.57
CA ASN A 70 8.56 -3.00 6.93
C ASN A 70 9.33 -2.15 5.87
N ASP A 71 8.61 -1.34 5.09
CA ASP A 71 9.21 -0.44 4.11
C ASP A 71 9.32 0.98 4.67
N ARG A 72 10.52 1.57 4.60
CA ARG A 72 10.79 2.94 5.03
C ARG A 72 10.08 4.00 4.17
N ASP A 73 9.63 3.64 2.98
CA ASP A 73 8.96 4.57 2.06
C ASP A 73 7.58 5.04 2.56
N PHE A 74 6.99 4.34 3.52
CA PHE A 74 5.76 4.79 4.18
C PHE A 74 6.01 5.83 5.27
N LYS A 75 7.24 5.97 5.79
CA LYS A 75 7.55 6.93 6.88
C LYS A 75 7.22 8.39 6.52
N PRO A 76 7.53 8.89 5.30
CA PRO A 76 7.12 10.23 4.92
C PRO A 76 5.60 10.38 4.81
N ILE A 77 4.90 9.32 4.38
CA ILE A 77 3.44 9.36 4.24
C ILE A 77 2.78 9.39 5.62
N GLU A 78 3.24 8.56 6.56
CA GLU A 78 2.85 8.60 7.98
C GLU A 78 3.06 10.01 8.55
N LYS A 79 4.28 10.52 8.44
CA LYS A 79 4.68 11.81 9.03
C LYS A 79 3.89 13.00 8.49
N HIS A 80 3.51 12.98 7.21
CA HIS A 80 2.99 14.16 6.53
C HIS A 80 1.54 14.09 6.09
N LEU A 81 0.96 12.89 5.99
CA LEU A 81 -0.33 12.65 5.34
C LEU A 81 -1.25 11.73 6.16
N GLY A 82 -0.90 11.43 7.43
CA GLY A 82 -1.81 10.78 8.37
C GLY A 82 -2.01 9.28 8.15
N LEU A 83 -1.12 8.61 7.41
CA LEU A 83 -1.14 7.16 7.30
C LEU A 83 -0.88 6.53 8.68
N LYS A 84 -1.84 5.77 9.19
CA LYS A 84 -1.69 4.98 10.42
C LYS A 84 -0.86 3.73 10.10
N VAL A 85 0.19 3.47 10.87
CA VAL A 85 1.07 2.31 10.65
C VAL A 85 1.17 1.43 11.90
N LEU A 86 1.26 0.12 11.68
CA LEU A 86 1.64 -0.85 12.70
C LEU A 86 3.11 -1.19 12.47
N THR A 87 3.99 -0.75 13.37
CA THR A 87 5.39 -1.19 13.36
C THR A 87 5.48 -2.55 14.03
N SER A 88 6.05 -3.55 13.35
CA SER A 88 6.43 -4.79 14.02
C SER A 88 7.51 -4.46 15.04
N VAL A 89 7.26 -4.82 16.30
CA VAL A 89 8.27 -4.81 17.38
C VAL A 89 9.45 -5.69 16.98
#